data_AF-A0A955F3S3-F1
#
_entry.id   AF-A0A955F3S3-F1
#
_cell.length_a   1.000
_cell.length_b   1.000
_cell.length_c   1.000
_cell.angle_alpha   90.00
_cell.angle_beta   90.00
_cell.angle_gamma   90.00
#
_symmetry.space_group_name_H-M   'P 1'
#
loop_
_entity.id
_entity.type
_entity.pdbx_description
1 polymer ?
#
loop_
_entity_poly.entity_id
_entity_poly.type
_entity_poly.pdbx_seq_one_letter_code
_entity_poly.pdbx_strand_id
1 'polypeptide(L)'
;MKSQRIVFGLLVLLVACSKPPSSEAAPPEHDAGDRRAAGKSKARLFQFFREASDAKKEGRLEEAIELYHQALELNPEHEGSLVDLSHVYRLLGQRQDAVQVLDRLRRTQPRLPRPYFLLAEVLSEEPASAEDLQRAADLYTQALDLEPNVLGPRLGLADVAFRQGHLEDARECFRLALGTDPNCLRALRGLATIHLRSDRPAEAIPLLVKALELGTKAQGRADVPSEMDTQASFADSTITTGENRSAWLALARAAHALGGYPADVPPRFRHPSPQTVGAED
;
A
#
# COMPACT_ATOMS: atom_id res chain seq x y z
N MET A 1 -47.61 31.92 54.93
CA MET A 1 -47.83 33.37 54.68
C MET A 1 -47.81 33.60 53.17
N LYS A 2 -48.97 34.04 52.62
CA LYS A 2 -49.22 34.73 51.32
C LYS A 2 -48.75 34.01 50.04
N SER A 3 -49.69 33.45 49.26
CA SER A 3 -50.44 34.09 48.14
C SER A 3 -49.58 34.21 46.88
N GLN A 4 -50.01 33.90 45.65
CA GLN A 4 -51.31 33.54 45.08
C GLN A 4 -51.04 33.03 43.64
N ARG A 5 -51.84 32.06 43.17
CA ARG A 5 -52.05 31.76 41.74
C ARG A 5 -53.32 32.53 41.28
N ILE A 6 -53.43 32.79 39.95
CA ILE A 6 -54.63 33.05 39.08
C ILE A 6 -54.13 34.00 37.95
N VAL A 7 -53.88 33.57 36.70
CA VAL A 7 -54.77 33.28 35.54
C VAL A 7 -55.67 34.46 35.12
N PHE A 8 -55.52 34.93 33.87
CA PHE A 8 -56.47 35.59 32.93
C PHE A 8 -55.61 36.45 31.97
N GLY A 9 -55.79 36.54 30.65
CA GLY A 9 -56.88 36.10 29.77
C GLY A 9 -56.49 36.34 28.30
N LEU A 10 -57.39 35.87 27.44
CA LEU A 10 -57.37 35.86 25.98
C LEU A 10 -57.30 37.26 25.34
N LEU A 11 -56.62 37.32 24.18
CA LEU A 11 -56.99 37.95 22.90
C LEU A 11 -57.49 39.41 22.87
N VAL A 12 -56.84 40.26 22.06
CA VAL A 12 -57.44 40.98 20.90
C VAL A 12 -56.34 41.71 20.11
N LEU A 13 -56.43 41.61 18.79
CA LEU A 13 -55.59 42.24 17.75
C LEU A 13 -55.53 43.77 17.87
N LEU A 14 -54.40 44.37 17.47
CA LEU A 14 -54.41 45.48 16.51
C LEU A 14 -53.06 45.60 15.79
N VAL A 15 -53.17 45.64 14.47
CA VAL A 15 -52.12 45.84 13.47
C VAL A 15 -51.53 47.24 13.60
N ALA A 16 -50.20 47.36 13.59
CA ALA A 16 -49.51 48.55 13.14
C ALA A 16 -48.14 48.19 12.58
N CYS A 17 -48.01 48.31 11.25
CA CYS A 17 -46.76 48.28 10.51
C CYS A 17 -45.74 49.29 11.09
N SER A 18 -44.53 48.84 11.37
CA SER A 18 -43.35 49.70 11.24
C SER A 18 -42.16 48.89 10.76
N LYS A 19 -41.71 49.28 9.56
CA LYS A 19 -40.46 48.96 8.82
C LYS A 19 -39.44 48.01 9.48
N PRO A 20 -38.92 47.00 8.76
CA PRO A 20 -37.64 46.39 9.16
C PRO A 20 -36.50 47.41 8.98
N PRO A 21 -35.49 47.45 9.86
CA PRO A 21 -34.24 48.13 9.54
C PRO A 21 -33.51 47.31 8.47
N SER A 22 -33.54 47.84 7.24
CA SER A 22 -32.58 47.50 6.20
C SER A 22 -31.18 47.89 6.67
N SER A 23 -30.43 46.90 7.15
CA SER A 23 -28.97 46.97 7.29
C SER A 23 -28.41 45.55 7.27
N GLU A 24 -28.73 44.82 6.21
CA GLU A 24 -27.88 43.72 5.78
C GLU A 24 -26.63 44.40 5.21
N ALA A 25 -25.64 44.58 6.08
CA ALA A 25 -24.33 45.03 5.66
C ALA A 25 -23.84 44.04 4.59
N ALA A 26 -23.66 44.52 3.37
CA ALA A 26 -22.99 43.76 2.33
C ALA A 26 -21.68 43.21 2.92
N PRO A 27 -21.34 41.92 2.69
CA PRO A 27 -20.05 41.41 3.12
C PRO A 27 -18.96 42.32 2.54
N PRO A 28 -17.94 42.69 3.33
CA PRO A 28 -16.94 43.65 2.89
C PRO A 28 -16.34 43.21 1.55
N GLU A 29 -16.28 44.13 0.58
CA GLU A 29 -15.81 43.88 -0.81
C GLU A 29 -14.39 43.26 -0.87
N HIS A 30 -13.65 43.25 0.24
CA HIS A 30 -12.41 42.51 0.44
C HIS A 30 -12.53 40.99 0.19
N ASP A 31 -13.69 40.37 0.45
CA ASP A 31 -13.87 38.92 0.34
C ASP A 31 -13.83 38.40 -1.12
N ALA A 32 -14.24 39.22 -2.09
CA ALA A 32 -14.23 38.82 -3.50
C ALA A 32 -12.79 38.81 -4.10
N GLY A 33 -11.94 39.74 -3.66
CA GLY A 33 -10.53 39.81 -4.06
C GLY A 33 -9.71 38.65 -3.53
N ASP A 34 -9.89 38.33 -2.25
CA ASP A 34 -9.18 37.24 -1.56
C ASP A 34 -9.61 35.87 -2.09
N ARG A 35 -10.91 35.66 -2.38
CA ARG A 35 -11.39 34.43 -3.04
C ARG A 35 -10.82 34.24 -4.44
N ARG A 36 -10.66 35.32 -5.22
CA ARG A 36 -10.10 35.27 -6.58
C ARG A 36 -8.59 35.01 -6.54
N ALA A 37 -7.87 35.58 -5.58
CA ALA A 37 -6.43 35.33 -5.38
C ALA A 37 -6.18 33.89 -4.87
N ALA A 38 -6.99 33.40 -3.93
CA ALA A 38 -6.97 32.02 -3.47
C ALA A 38 -7.28 31.04 -4.61
N GLY A 39 -8.27 31.36 -5.47
CA GLY A 39 -8.60 30.57 -6.65
C GLY A 39 -7.44 30.46 -7.64
N LYS A 40 -6.72 31.56 -7.90
CA LYS A 40 -5.51 31.55 -8.75
C LYS A 40 -4.37 30.73 -8.14
N SER A 41 -4.17 30.83 -6.83
CA SER A 41 -3.13 30.07 -6.12
C SER A 41 -3.41 28.57 -6.15
N LYS A 42 -4.68 28.17 -5.96
CA LYS A 42 -5.12 26.78 -6.08
C LYS A 42 -4.95 26.24 -7.50
N ALA A 43 -5.30 27.02 -8.53
CA ALA A 43 -5.12 26.61 -9.92
C ALA A 43 -3.64 26.39 -10.28
N ARG A 44 -2.75 27.29 -9.84
CA ARG A 44 -1.29 27.16 -10.04
C ARG A 44 -0.72 25.95 -9.32
N LEU A 45 -1.16 25.67 -8.09
CA LEU A 45 -0.75 24.47 -7.36
C LEU A 45 -1.07 23.20 -8.17
N PHE A 46 -2.30 23.07 -8.68
CA PHE A 46 -2.68 21.90 -9.45
C PHE A 46 -2.01 21.84 -10.82
N GLN A 47 -1.59 22.98 -11.37
CA GLN A 47 -0.74 23.01 -12.56
C GLN A 47 0.62 22.40 -12.25
N PHE A 48 1.36 22.95 -11.27
CA PHE A 48 2.67 22.43 -10.87
C PHE A 48 2.62 20.97 -10.45
N PHE A 49 1.60 20.56 -9.67
CA PHE A 49 1.42 19.17 -9.28
C PHE A 49 1.25 18.22 -10.47
N ARG A 50 0.50 18.64 -11.50
CA ARG A 50 0.32 17.82 -12.71
C ARG A 50 1.59 17.74 -13.54
N GLU A 51 2.24 18.88 -13.78
CA GLU A 51 3.52 18.92 -14.50
C GLU A 51 4.58 18.08 -13.79
N ALA A 52 4.66 18.15 -12.46
CA ALA A 52 5.54 17.30 -11.64
C ALA A 52 5.21 15.81 -11.78
N SER A 53 3.93 15.46 -11.81
CA SER A 53 3.47 14.08 -11.98
C SER A 53 3.84 13.52 -13.36
N ASP A 54 3.78 14.35 -14.39
CA ASP A 54 4.14 13.95 -15.76
C ASP A 54 5.66 13.85 -15.93
N ALA A 55 6.42 14.82 -15.41
CA ALA A 55 7.89 14.75 -15.35
C ALA A 55 8.38 13.48 -14.61
N LYS A 56 7.73 13.13 -13.49
CA LYS A 56 7.99 11.87 -12.76
C LYS A 56 7.76 10.64 -13.63
N LYS A 57 6.64 10.55 -14.36
CA LYS A 57 6.35 9.41 -15.25
C LYS A 57 7.35 9.29 -16.39
N GLU A 58 7.84 10.43 -16.88
CA GLU A 58 8.82 10.51 -17.96
C GLU A 58 10.27 10.33 -17.47
N GLY A 59 10.48 10.11 -16.17
CA GLY A 59 11.78 9.86 -15.57
C GLY A 59 12.63 11.10 -15.34
N ARG A 60 12.09 12.31 -15.55
CA ARG A 60 12.75 13.58 -15.22
C ARG A 60 12.54 13.89 -13.74
N LEU A 61 13.23 13.14 -12.90
CA LEU A 61 13.00 13.11 -11.45
C LEU A 61 13.42 14.43 -10.77
N GLU A 62 14.51 15.05 -11.19
CA GLU A 62 14.97 16.33 -10.64
C GLU A 62 13.99 17.48 -10.97
N GLU A 63 13.49 17.54 -12.21
CA GLU A 63 12.47 18.50 -12.60
C GLU A 63 11.16 18.29 -11.81
N ALA A 64 10.78 17.01 -11.60
CA ALA A 64 9.61 16.70 -10.79
C ALA A 64 9.76 17.23 -9.36
N ILE A 65 10.95 17.13 -8.75
CA ILE A 65 11.23 17.68 -7.41
C ILE A 65 11.01 19.20 -7.39
N GLU A 66 11.56 19.93 -8.36
CA GLU A 66 11.42 21.39 -8.45
C GLU A 66 9.94 21.79 -8.56
N LEU A 67 9.19 21.13 -9.43
CA LEU A 67 7.76 21.40 -9.64
C LEU A 67 6.92 21.04 -8.40
N TYR A 68 7.25 19.95 -7.69
CA TYR A 68 6.58 19.65 -6.41
C TYR A 68 6.86 20.71 -5.36
N HIS A 69 8.10 21.23 -5.26
CA HIS A 69 8.41 22.33 -4.35
C HIS A 69 7.64 23.59 -4.70
N GLN A 70 7.52 23.95 -5.97
CA GLN A 70 6.68 25.08 -6.41
C GLN A 70 5.20 24.90 -6.04
N ALA A 71 4.67 23.68 -6.12
CA ALA A 71 3.33 23.38 -5.62
C ALA A 71 3.23 23.54 -4.09
N LEU A 72 4.28 23.15 -3.36
CA LEU A 72 4.34 23.23 -1.89
C LEU A 72 4.61 24.65 -1.37
N GLU A 73 5.17 25.55 -2.17
CA GLU A 73 5.22 26.99 -1.87
C GLU A 73 3.81 27.59 -1.82
N LEU A 74 2.91 27.11 -2.68
CA LEU A 74 1.51 27.56 -2.72
C LEU A 74 0.64 26.89 -1.66
N ASN A 75 0.92 25.63 -1.33
CA ASN A 75 0.32 24.95 -0.20
C ASN A 75 1.33 23.99 0.46
N PRO A 76 1.93 24.43 1.59
CA PRO A 76 2.83 23.64 2.43
C PRO A 76 2.34 22.24 2.82
N GLU A 77 1.03 22.01 2.84
CA GLU A 77 0.40 20.80 3.37
C GLU A 77 -0.31 19.98 2.30
N HIS A 78 -0.07 20.27 1.01
CA HIS A 78 -0.71 19.54 -0.08
C HIS A 78 -0.27 18.06 -0.08
N GLU A 79 -1.19 17.17 0.35
CA GLU A 79 -0.94 15.74 0.53
C GLU A 79 -0.35 15.10 -0.74
N GLY A 80 -0.98 15.36 -1.90
CA GLY A 80 -0.55 14.79 -3.17
C GLY A 80 0.90 15.12 -3.50
N SER A 81 1.29 16.39 -3.36
CA SER A 81 2.66 16.83 -3.61
C SER A 81 3.66 16.23 -2.63
N LEU A 82 3.33 16.19 -1.33
CA LEU A 82 4.23 15.59 -0.32
C LEU A 82 4.42 14.09 -0.57
N VAL A 83 3.35 13.36 -0.89
CA VAL A 83 3.46 11.93 -1.16
C VAL A 83 4.24 11.67 -2.45
N ASP A 84 3.92 12.33 -3.55
CA ASP A 84 4.63 12.05 -4.80
C ASP A 84 6.07 12.53 -4.79
N LEU A 85 6.38 13.62 -4.09
CA LEU A 85 7.75 14.04 -3.81
C LEU A 85 8.51 12.96 -3.02
N SER A 86 7.90 12.37 -1.99
CA SER A 86 8.53 11.27 -1.24
C SER A 86 8.84 10.04 -2.13
N HIS A 87 7.96 9.74 -3.10
CA HIS A 87 8.21 8.68 -4.07
C HIS A 87 9.38 9.01 -5.01
N VAL A 88 9.46 10.25 -5.49
CA VAL A 88 10.59 10.68 -6.33
C VAL A 88 11.90 10.61 -5.55
N TYR A 89 11.91 11.05 -4.29
CA TYR A 89 13.08 10.90 -3.42
C TYR A 89 13.51 9.45 -3.22
N ARG A 90 12.56 8.51 -3.04
CA ARG A 90 12.87 7.08 -2.99
C ARG A 90 13.49 6.56 -4.29
N LEU A 91 12.97 6.97 -5.45
CA LEU A 91 13.51 6.57 -6.76
C LEU A 91 14.94 7.05 -6.98
N LEU A 92 15.30 8.20 -6.41
CA LEU A 92 16.67 8.75 -6.45
C LEU A 92 17.59 8.24 -5.33
N GLY A 93 17.12 7.32 -4.47
CA GLY A 93 17.88 6.84 -3.31
C GLY A 93 18.03 7.87 -2.19
N GLN A 94 17.31 9.00 -2.25
CA GLN A 94 17.30 10.07 -1.26
C GLN A 94 16.37 9.72 -0.09
N ARG A 95 16.71 8.64 0.63
CA ARG A 95 15.89 8.05 1.72
C ARG A 95 15.56 9.06 2.82
N GLN A 96 16.53 9.90 3.22
CA GLN A 96 16.33 10.86 4.30
C GLN A 96 15.33 11.96 3.91
N ASP A 97 15.38 12.44 2.67
CA ASP A 97 14.45 13.46 2.17
C ASP A 97 13.02 12.91 2.08
N ALA A 98 12.85 11.65 1.64
CA ALA A 98 11.57 10.96 1.66
C ALA A 98 10.99 10.88 3.08
N VAL A 99 11.81 10.51 4.07
CA VAL A 99 11.41 10.47 5.49
C VAL A 99 10.96 11.85 5.97
N GLN A 100 11.72 12.91 5.67
CA GLN A 100 11.41 14.27 6.13
C GLN A 100 10.06 14.76 5.59
N VAL A 101 9.79 14.56 4.30
CA VAL A 101 8.54 14.97 3.66
C VAL A 101 7.34 14.20 4.22
N LEU A 102 7.49 12.90 4.46
CA LEU A 102 6.43 12.07 5.05
C LEU A 102 6.20 12.38 6.54
N ASP A 103 7.26 12.65 7.31
CA ASP A 103 7.14 13.08 8.70
C ASP A 103 6.44 14.44 8.82
N ARG A 104 6.68 15.35 7.87
CA ARG A 104 5.92 16.61 7.76
C ARG A 104 4.44 16.34 7.54
N LEU A 105 4.09 15.52 6.54
CA LEU A 105 2.69 15.17 6.25
C LEU A 105 2.00 14.50 7.45
N ARG A 106 2.69 13.60 8.13
CA ARG A 106 2.19 12.95 9.36
C ARG A 106 1.89 13.95 10.48
N ARG A 107 2.74 14.97 10.65
CA ARG A 107 2.56 16.00 11.69
C ARG A 107 1.42 16.96 11.38
N THR A 108 1.26 17.34 10.11
CA THR A 108 0.18 18.27 9.70
C THR A 108 -1.16 17.56 9.56
N GLN A 109 -1.16 16.26 9.21
CA GLN A 109 -2.36 15.46 9.01
C GLN A 109 -2.32 14.15 9.82
N PRO A 110 -2.39 14.20 11.16
CA PRO A 110 -2.18 13.03 12.03
C PRO A 110 -3.29 11.97 11.96
N ARG A 111 -4.42 12.26 11.31
CA ARG A 111 -5.51 11.30 11.11
C ARG A 111 -5.48 10.63 9.74
N LEU A 112 -4.54 11.01 8.88
CA LEU A 112 -4.37 10.38 7.58
C LEU A 112 -3.52 9.11 7.76
N PRO A 113 -4.02 7.91 7.40
CA PRO A 113 -3.25 6.66 7.54
C PRO A 113 -2.03 6.59 6.62
N ARG A 114 -2.16 7.22 5.44
CA ARG A 114 -1.19 7.15 4.33
C ARG A 114 0.26 7.52 4.70
N PRO A 115 0.56 8.64 5.38
CA PRO A 115 1.93 8.97 5.76
C PRO A 115 2.56 7.96 6.72
N TYR A 116 1.79 7.33 7.60
CA TYR A 116 2.29 6.27 8.49
C TYR A 116 2.70 5.03 7.69
N PHE A 117 1.83 4.59 6.76
CA PHE A 117 2.12 3.49 5.85
C PHE A 117 3.37 3.74 5.00
N LEU A 118 3.46 4.89 4.32
CA LEU A 118 4.57 5.21 3.43
C LEU A 118 5.89 5.39 4.18
N LEU A 119 5.85 6.00 5.37
CA LEU A 119 7.05 6.15 6.19
C LEU A 119 7.56 4.79 6.66
N ALA A 120 6.65 3.87 7.03
CA ALA A 120 7.01 2.50 7.38
C ALA A 120 7.61 1.73 6.20
N GLU A 121 7.11 1.92 4.97
CA GLU A 121 7.73 1.35 3.77
C GLU A 121 9.18 1.82 3.61
N VAL A 122 9.42 3.14 3.66
CA VAL A 122 10.77 3.71 3.52
C VAL A 122 11.73 3.21 4.60
N LEU A 123 11.24 3.01 5.82
CA LEU A 123 12.06 2.51 6.92
C LEU A 123 12.37 1.01 6.81
N SER A 124 11.45 0.22 6.26
CA SER A 124 11.57 -1.25 6.17
C SER A 124 12.22 -1.78 4.89
N GLU A 125 12.31 -0.98 3.82
CA GLU A 125 12.98 -1.36 2.57
C GLU A 125 14.46 -1.64 2.80
N GLU A 126 15.18 -0.65 3.34
CA GLU A 126 16.61 -0.71 3.67
C GLU A 126 16.84 -0.29 5.12
N PRO A 127 16.55 -1.18 6.09
CA PRO A 127 16.69 -0.85 7.50
C PRO A 127 18.18 -0.70 7.85
N ALA A 128 18.55 0.45 8.43
CA ALA A 128 19.91 0.66 8.91
C ALA A 128 20.19 -0.09 10.22
N SER A 129 19.14 -0.47 10.95
CA SER A 129 19.21 -1.13 12.25
C SER A 129 17.94 -1.93 12.55
N ALA A 130 17.97 -2.71 13.63
CA ALA A 130 16.76 -3.34 14.17
C ALA A 130 15.74 -2.30 14.69
N GLU A 131 16.20 -1.11 15.09
CA GLU A 131 15.36 0.01 15.52
C GLU A 131 14.52 0.56 14.35
N ASP A 132 15.09 0.65 13.14
CA ASP A 132 14.34 1.04 11.93
C ASP A 132 13.19 0.06 11.65
N LEU A 133 13.44 -1.25 11.79
CA LEU A 133 12.40 -2.26 11.63
C LEU A 133 11.31 -2.13 12.70
N GLN A 134 11.69 -1.89 13.96
CA GLN A 134 10.71 -1.69 15.02
C GLN A 134 9.87 -0.43 14.77
N ARG A 135 10.50 0.68 14.40
CA ARG A 135 9.80 1.92 14.05
C ARG A 135 8.85 1.72 12.87
N ALA A 136 9.25 0.94 11.86
CA ALA A 136 8.37 0.57 10.75
C ALA A 136 7.14 -0.23 11.23
N ALA A 137 7.34 -1.21 12.13
CA ALA A 137 6.22 -1.97 12.69
C ALA A 137 5.25 -1.06 13.46
N ASP A 138 5.74 -0.15 14.29
CA ASP A 138 4.91 0.77 15.06
C ASP A 138 4.09 1.71 14.15
N LEU A 139 4.69 2.14 13.04
CA LEU A 139 4.01 3.00 12.05
C LEU A 139 2.97 2.23 11.24
N TYR A 140 3.24 0.99 10.83
CA TYR A 140 2.22 0.17 10.18
C TYR A 140 1.03 -0.13 11.12
N THR A 141 1.30 -0.39 12.40
CA THR A 141 0.26 -0.56 13.41
C THR A 141 -0.60 0.70 13.53
N GLN A 142 0.02 1.89 13.62
CA GLN A 142 -0.71 3.16 13.64
C GLN A 142 -1.54 3.40 12.37
N ALA A 143 -1.05 2.99 11.19
CA ALA A 143 -1.83 3.06 9.96
C ALA A 143 -3.08 2.16 10.03
N LEU A 144 -2.97 0.96 10.62
CA LEU A 144 -4.08 0.04 10.83
C LEU A 144 -5.05 0.48 11.92
N ASP A 145 -4.57 1.17 12.97
CA ASP A 145 -5.43 1.75 13.99
C ASP A 145 -6.34 2.85 13.40
N LEU A 146 -5.81 3.62 12.45
CA LEU A 146 -6.57 4.63 11.71
C LEU A 146 -7.49 4.00 10.65
N GLU A 147 -7.01 2.96 9.95
CA GLU A 147 -7.77 2.27 8.90
C GLU A 147 -7.51 0.74 8.91
N PRO A 148 -8.35 -0.06 9.62
CA PRO A 148 -8.06 -1.47 9.87
C PRO A 148 -8.05 -2.39 8.63
N ASN A 149 -8.76 -2.01 7.58
CA ASN A 149 -9.03 -2.87 6.42
C ASN A 149 -8.10 -2.61 5.22
N VAL A 150 -7.01 -1.85 5.41
CA VAL A 150 -6.02 -1.62 4.34
C VAL A 150 -5.04 -2.79 4.29
N LEU A 151 -4.88 -3.36 3.09
CA LEU A 151 -4.01 -4.52 2.87
C LEU A 151 -2.52 -4.18 3.02
N GLY A 152 -2.09 -3.02 2.50
CA GLY A 152 -0.69 -2.59 2.45
C GLY A 152 0.03 -2.63 3.80
N PRO A 153 -0.46 -1.90 4.84
CA PRO A 153 0.17 -1.90 6.16
C PRO A 153 0.27 -3.29 6.80
N ARG A 154 -0.75 -4.13 6.62
CA ARG A 154 -0.77 -5.50 7.16
C ARG A 154 0.28 -6.39 6.50
N LEU A 155 0.48 -6.27 5.19
CA LEU A 155 1.58 -6.95 4.50
C LEU A 155 2.94 -6.42 4.96
N GLY A 156 3.03 -5.11 5.20
CA GLY A 156 4.22 -4.47 5.76
C GLY A 156 4.62 -5.02 7.12
N LEU A 157 3.66 -5.15 8.04
CA LEU A 157 3.86 -5.80 9.34
C LEU A 157 4.34 -7.24 9.20
N ALA A 158 3.71 -8.00 8.29
CA ALA A 158 4.09 -9.39 8.05
C ALA A 158 5.56 -9.51 7.60
N ASP A 159 6.00 -8.65 6.68
CA ASP A 159 7.37 -8.64 6.19
C ASP A 159 8.38 -8.21 7.27
N VAL A 160 8.03 -7.19 8.06
CA VAL A 160 8.88 -6.74 9.17
C VAL A 160 9.02 -7.84 10.22
N ALA A 161 7.90 -8.46 10.65
CA ALA A 161 7.91 -9.58 11.58
C ALA A 161 8.72 -10.78 11.03
N PHE A 162 8.59 -11.07 9.74
CA PHE A 162 9.36 -12.14 9.09
C PHE A 162 10.87 -11.86 9.11
N ARG A 163 11.29 -10.62 8.83
CA ARG A 163 12.70 -10.19 8.88
C ARG A 163 13.28 -10.21 10.30
N GLN A 164 12.46 -9.88 11.30
CA GLN A 164 12.83 -9.96 12.72
C GLN A 164 12.86 -11.41 13.25
N GLY A 165 12.36 -12.39 12.49
CA GLY A 165 12.29 -13.79 12.90
C GLY A 165 11.05 -14.16 13.71
N HIS A 166 10.10 -13.23 13.89
CA HIS A 166 8.80 -13.46 14.51
C HIS A 166 7.86 -14.17 13.52
N LEU A 167 8.15 -15.45 13.23
CA LEU A 167 7.50 -16.20 12.16
C LEU A 167 6.00 -16.42 12.38
N GLU A 168 5.55 -16.61 13.63
CA GLU A 168 4.14 -16.80 13.95
C GLU A 168 3.32 -15.51 13.77
N ASP A 169 3.87 -14.36 14.17
CA ASP A 169 3.24 -13.06 13.96
C ASP A 169 3.15 -12.71 12.47
N ALA A 170 4.22 -12.99 11.72
CA ALA A 170 4.23 -12.86 10.27
C ALA A 170 3.18 -13.75 9.62
N ARG A 171 3.06 -15.01 10.07
CA ARG A 171 2.07 -15.97 9.57
C ARG A 171 0.65 -15.45 9.79
N GLU A 172 0.36 -14.95 10.98
CA GLU A 172 -0.95 -14.41 11.30
C GLU A 172 -1.29 -13.17 10.45
N CYS A 173 -0.33 -12.25 10.29
CA CYS A 173 -0.51 -11.07 9.45
C CYS A 173 -0.79 -11.44 7.98
N PHE A 174 -0.04 -12.39 7.41
CA PHE A 174 -0.31 -12.87 6.05
C PHE A 174 -1.64 -13.63 5.94
N ARG A 175 -2.03 -14.41 6.95
CA ARG A 175 -3.33 -15.10 6.99
C ARG A 175 -4.48 -14.08 6.98
N LEU A 176 -4.38 -13.04 7.80
CA LEU A 176 -5.35 -11.95 7.84
C LEU A 176 -5.39 -11.20 6.50
N ALA A 177 -4.22 -10.96 5.88
CA ALA A 177 -4.15 -10.34 4.55
C ALA A 177 -4.86 -11.18 3.48
N LEU A 178 -4.75 -12.52 3.52
CA LEU A 178 -5.51 -13.41 2.64
C LEU A 178 -7.01 -13.45 2.97
N GLY A 179 -7.40 -13.15 4.21
CA GLY A 179 -8.80 -12.93 4.57
C GLY A 179 -9.40 -11.70 3.88
N THR A 180 -8.60 -10.65 3.69
CA THR A 180 -8.99 -9.44 2.95
C THR A 180 -8.93 -9.62 1.43
N ASP A 181 -7.83 -10.17 0.92
CA ASP A 181 -7.64 -10.50 -0.49
C ASP A 181 -7.10 -11.94 -0.64
N PRO A 182 -7.97 -12.92 -0.96
CA PRO A 182 -7.57 -14.31 -1.15
C PRO A 182 -6.53 -14.53 -2.25
N ASN A 183 -6.36 -13.58 -3.16
CA ASN A 183 -5.45 -13.66 -4.31
C ASN A 183 -4.20 -12.78 -4.14
N CYS A 184 -3.95 -12.28 -2.92
CA CYS A 184 -2.76 -11.49 -2.64
C CYS A 184 -1.49 -12.33 -2.81
N LEU A 185 -0.79 -12.14 -3.93
CA LEU A 185 0.44 -12.87 -4.28
C LEU A 185 1.51 -12.77 -3.19
N ARG A 186 1.69 -11.56 -2.62
CA ARG A 186 2.67 -11.29 -1.57
C ARG A 186 2.37 -12.10 -0.31
N ALA A 187 1.10 -12.19 0.10
CA ALA A 187 0.71 -12.99 1.26
C ALA A 187 0.83 -14.51 1.02
N LEU A 188 0.42 -15.00 -0.15
CA LEU A 188 0.58 -16.42 -0.53
C LEU A 188 2.05 -16.85 -0.48
N ARG A 189 2.94 -16.03 -1.05
CA ARG A 189 4.39 -16.29 -1.05
C ARG A 189 5.00 -16.16 0.34
N GLY A 190 4.57 -15.18 1.12
CA GLY A 190 4.98 -14.99 2.52
C GLY A 190 4.69 -16.22 3.37
N LEU A 191 3.44 -16.71 3.34
CA LEU A 191 3.05 -17.94 4.05
C LEU A 191 3.80 -19.17 3.56
N ALA A 192 3.91 -19.37 2.24
CA ALA A 192 4.67 -20.49 1.70
C ALA A 192 6.12 -20.48 2.19
N THR A 193 6.75 -19.30 2.21
CA THR A 193 8.13 -19.14 2.71
C THR A 193 8.23 -19.48 4.20
N ILE A 194 7.27 -19.06 5.01
CA ILE A 194 7.20 -19.41 6.44
C ILE A 194 7.06 -20.93 6.62
N HIS A 195 6.18 -21.58 5.85
CA HIS A 195 6.01 -23.02 5.88
C HIS A 195 7.29 -23.77 5.50
N LEU A 196 7.99 -23.32 4.45
CA LEU A 196 9.29 -23.89 4.06
C LEU A 196 10.36 -23.71 5.14
N ARG A 197 10.44 -22.54 5.78
CA ARG A 197 11.36 -22.33 6.92
C ARG A 197 11.01 -23.16 8.15
N SER A 198 9.76 -23.59 8.26
CA SER A 198 9.27 -24.46 9.34
C SER A 198 9.37 -25.94 9.01
N ASP A 199 10.08 -26.33 7.95
CA ASP A 199 10.17 -27.71 7.44
C ASP A 199 8.80 -28.36 7.15
N ARG A 200 7.87 -27.53 6.67
CA ARG A 200 6.49 -27.91 6.32
C ARG A 200 6.23 -27.72 4.81
N PRO A 201 6.89 -28.49 3.94
CA PRO A 201 6.74 -28.33 2.50
C PRO A 201 5.35 -28.70 1.99
N ALA A 202 4.64 -29.62 2.66
CA ALA A 202 3.29 -30.05 2.26
C ALA A 202 2.29 -28.88 2.27
N GLU A 203 2.39 -27.99 3.27
CA GLU A 203 1.53 -26.80 3.40
C GLU A 203 1.98 -25.65 2.48
N ALA A 204 3.26 -25.57 2.14
CA ALA A 204 3.80 -24.52 1.27
C ALA A 204 3.39 -24.70 -0.21
N ILE A 205 3.38 -25.94 -0.68
CA ILE A 205 3.12 -26.28 -2.09
C ILE A 205 1.78 -25.74 -2.63
N PRO A 206 0.61 -25.95 -1.99
CA PRO A 206 -0.66 -25.45 -2.53
C PRO A 206 -0.69 -23.91 -2.62
N LEU A 207 -0.02 -23.22 -1.69
CA LEU A 207 0.10 -21.76 -1.71
C LEU A 207 0.97 -21.28 -2.87
N LEU A 208 2.08 -21.96 -3.15
CA LEU A 208 2.98 -21.66 -4.28
C LEU A 208 2.30 -21.91 -5.61
N VAL A 209 1.59 -23.03 -5.75
CA VAL A 209 0.79 -23.36 -6.93
C VAL A 209 -0.24 -22.26 -7.20
N LYS A 210 -1.01 -21.85 -6.18
CA LYS A 210 -1.99 -20.77 -6.32
C LYS A 210 -1.33 -19.46 -6.73
N ALA A 211 -0.20 -19.10 -6.13
CA ALA A 211 0.53 -17.88 -6.48
C ALA A 211 1.00 -17.91 -7.95
N LEU A 212 1.47 -19.06 -8.45
CA LEU A 212 1.87 -19.24 -9.84
C LEU A 212 0.69 -19.11 -10.80
N GLU A 213 -0.45 -19.73 -10.50
CA GLU A 213 -1.67 -19.63 -11.33
C GLU A 213 -2.19 -18.20 -11.46
N LEU A 214 -2.09 -17.42 -10.39
CA LEU A 214 -2.49 -16.01 -10.40
C LEU A 214 -1.49 -15.16 -11.20
N GLY A 215 -0.20 -15.42 -11.06
CA GLY A 215 0.85 -14.74 -11.83
C GLY A 215 0.76 -15.01 -13.33
N THR A 216 0.43 -16.23 -13.76
CA THR A 216 0.29 -16.60 -15.18
C THR A 216 -0.98 -15.99 -15.80
N LYS A 217 -2.11 -16.03 -15.08
CA LYS A 217 -3.35 -15.37 -15.50
C LYS A 217 -3.20 -13.86 -15.65
N ALA A 218 -2.52 -13.19 -14.71
CA ALA A 218 -2.28 -11.75 -14.76
C ALA A 218 -1.43 -11.32 -15.97
N GLN A 219 -0.57 -12.21 -16.47
CA GLN A 219 0.29 -11.98 -17.63
C GLN A 219 -0.36 -12.39 -18.97
N GLY A 220 -1.61 -12.83 -18.97
CA GLY A 220 -2.29 -13.33 -20.17
C GLY A 220 -1.67 -14.62 -20.73
N ARG A 221 -0.83 -15.32 -19.97
CA ARG A 221 -0.22 -16.59 -20.37
C ARG A 221 -1.03 -17.75 -19.79
N ALA A 222 -1.84 -18.39 -20.62
CA ALA A 222 -2.49 -19.66 -20.29
C ALA A 222 -1.50 -20.84 -20.31
N ASP A 223 -0.36 -20.68 -20.99
CA ASP A 223 0.62 -21.73 -21.20
C ASP A 223 1.80 -21.58 -20.22
N VAL A 224 1.77 -22.40 -19.17
CA VAL A 224 3.00 -22.76 -18.46
C VAL A 224 3.79 -23.65 -19.42
N PRO A 225 5.06 -23.38 -19.76
CA PRO A 225 5.82 -24.26 -20.63
C PRO A 225 5.87 -25.65 -20.00
N SER A 226 5.32 -26.65 -20.71
CA SER A 226 5.30 -28.06 -20.30
C SER A 226 6.66 -28.74 -20.41
N GLU A 227 7.71 -28.02 -20.81
CA GLU A 227 9.02 -28.56 -21.14
C GLU A 227 10.11 -27.71 -20.48
N MET A 228 10.39 -27.97 -19.20
CA MET A 228 11.75 -27.79 -18.69
C MET A 228 12.47 -29.11 -18.91
N ASP A 229 12.89 -29.31 -20.16
CA ASP A 229 13.73 -30.41 -20.57
C ASP A 229 15.08 -30.39 -19.86
N THR A 230 15.55 -31.60 -19.62
CA THR A 230 16.45 -32.03 -18.56
C THR A 230 17.92 -31.64 -18.68
N GLN A 231 18.33 -30.71 -19.54
CA GLN A 231 19.75 -30.37 -19.68
C GLN A 231 19.98 -28.89 -20.02
N ALA A 232 20.70 -28.21 -19.14
CA ALA A 232 21.58 -27.08 -19.43
C ALA A 232 21.15 -26.08 -20.54
N SER A 233 20.41 -25.04 -20.15
CA SER A 233 20.74 -23.68 -20.58
C SER A 233 20.55 -22.73 -19.40
N PHE A 234 21.67 -22.42 -18.76
CA PHE A 234 21.81 -21.38 -17.76
C PHE A 234 21.87 -19.99 -18.43
N ALA A 235 21.15 -19.76 -19.54
CA ALA A 235 21.16 -18.49 -20.25
C ALA A 235 20.04 -18.49 -21.31
N ASP A 236 18.78 -18.34 -20.91
CA ASP A 236 17.87 -17.60 -21.78
C ASP A 236 17.02 -16.61 -20.98
N SER A 237 17.38 -15.35 -21.16
CA SER A 237 16.90 -14.17 -20.47
C SER A 237 15.61 -13.69 -21.15
N THR A 238 14.51 -13.63 -20.39
CA THR A 238 13.37 -12.66 -20.46
C THR A 238 11.99 -13.25 -20.13
N ILE A 239 11.81 -14.56 -19.99
CA ILE A 239 10.45 -15.15 -20.07
C ILE A 239 9.81 -15.61 -18.73
N THR A 240 10.51 -15.60 -17.60
CA THR A 240 9.85 -15.65 -16.28
C THR A 240 10.22 -14.41 -15.51
N THR A 241 9.24 -13.54 -15.27
CA THR A 241 9.42 -12.39 -14.38
C THR A 241 10.07 -12.87 -13.08
N GLY A 242 11.01 -12.12 -12.52
CA GLY A 242 11.78 -12.55 -11.34
C GLY A 242 10.91 -13.04 -10.17
N GLU A 243 9.65 -12.56 -10.11
CA GLU A 243 8.61 -13.01 -9.20
C GLU A 243 8.27 -14.50 -9.35
N ASN A 244 8.01 -14.98 -10.57
CA ASN A 244 7.65 -16.38 -10.84
C ASN A 244 8.85 -17.32 -10.65
N ARG A 245 10.05 -16.89 -11.05
CA ARG A 245 11.27 -17.69 -10.89
C ARG A 245 11.50 -18.08 -9.43
N SER A 246 11.31 -17.15 -8.50
CA SER A 246 11.48 -17.41 -7.07
C SER A 246 10.47 -18.44 -6.54
N ALA A 247 9.21 -18.38 -7.00
CA ALA A 247 8.15 -19.31 -6.62
C ALA A 247 8.42 -20.73 -7.18
N TRP A 248 8.90 -20.85 -8.41
CA TRP A 248 9.32 -22.13 -8.99
C TRP A 248 10.48 -22.78 -8.24
N LEU A 249 11.51 -22.00 -7.91
CA LEU A 249 12.64 -22.50 -7.11
C LEU A 249 12.23 -22.93 -5.70
N ALA A 250 11.25 -22.24 -5.10
CA ALA A 250 10.68 -22.62 -3.81
C ALA A 250 9.86 -23.91 -3.93
N LEU A 251 9.05 -24.04 -4.99
CA LEU A 251 8.22 -25.20 -5.26
C LEU A 251 9.06 -26.45 -5.52
N ALA A 252 10.09 -26.34 -6.35
CA ALA A 252 11.01 -27.44 -6.63
C ALA A 252 11.75 -27.93 -5.36
N ARG A 253 12.19 -26.99 -4.51
CA ARG A 253 12.80 -27.32 -3.23
C ARG A 253 11.81 -28.03 -2.29
N ALA A 254 10.56 -27.57 -2.25
CA ALA A 254 9.50 -28.19 -1.45
C ALA A 254 9.20 -29.62 -1.92
N ALA A 255 9.09 -29.84 -3.24
CA ALA A 255 8.84 -31.15 -3.82
C ALA A 255 10.01 -32.11 -3.60
N HIS A 256 11.25 -31.63 -3.72
CA HIS A 256 12.43 -32.45 -3.42
C HIS A 256 12.44 -32.94 -1.97
N ALA A 257 12.10 -32.07 -1.01
CA ALA A 257 12.02 -32.42 0.41
C ALA A 257 10.97 -33.51 0.71
N LEU A 258 9.90 -33.58 -0.10
CA LEU A 258 8.84 -34.59 0.02
C LEU A 258 9.13 -35.87 -0.77
N GLY A 259 10.24 -35.94 -1.53
CA GLY A 259 10.50 -37.04 -2.46
C GLY A 259 9.56 -37.06 -3.68
N GLY A 260 8.87 -35.95 -3.96
CA GLY A 260 7.89 -35.83 -5.03
C GLY A 260 6.82 -34.77 -4.76
N TYR A 261 5.94 -34.55 -5.74
CA TYR A 261 4.78 -33.68 -5.56
C TYR A 261 3.61 -34.42 -4.88
N PRO A 262 2.92 -33.79 -3.91
CA PRO A 262 1.67 -34.30 -3.37
C PRO A 262 0.62 -34.59 -4.47
N ALA A 263 -0.25 -35.57 -4.22
CA ALA A 263 -1.24 -36.06 -5.19
C ALA A 263 -2.35 -35.05 -5.54
N ASP A 264 -2.49 -33.97 -4.79
CA ASP A 264 -3.43 -32.86 -4.98
C ASP A 264 -2.84 -31.68 -5.78
N VAL A 265 -1.54 -31.69 -6.08
CA VAL A 265 -0.90 -30.68 -6.94
C VAL A 265 -1.34 -30.86 -8.39
N PRO A 266 -1.80 -29.85 -9.14
CA PRO A 266 -2.19 -30.04 -10.53
C PRO A 266 -1.05 -30.63 -11.40
N PRO A 267 -1.33 -31.56 -12.34
CA PRO A 267 -0.30 -32.23 -13.14
C PRO A 267 0.67 -31.28 -13.86
N ARG A 268 0.18 -30.12 -14.34
CA ARG A 268 1.00 -29.09 -14.99
C ARG A 268 2.11 -28.49 -14.12
N PHE A 269 2.05 -28.67 -12.80
CA PHE A 269 3.09 -28.24 -11.85
C PHE A 269 3.95 -29.40 -11.35
N ARG A 270 3.60 -30.64 -11.69
CA ARG A 270 4.42 -31.82 -11.43
C ARG A 270 5.41 -31.92 -12.59
N HIS A 271 6.71 -31.94 -12.33
CA HIS A 271 7.64 -32.41 -13.37
C HIS A 271 7.27 -33.87 -13.72
N PRO A 272 7.44 -34.31 -14.98
CA PRO A 272 7.48 -35.73 -15.25
C PRO A 272 8.63 -36.30 -14.40
N SER A 273 8.30 -37.19 -13.46
CA SER A 273 9.32 -37.96 -12.75
C SER A 273 10.27 -38.54 -13.81
N PRO A 274 11.60 -38.50 -13.62
CA PRO A 274 12.48 -39.29 -14.47
C PRO A 274 11.95 -40.71 -14.36
N GLN A 275 11.41 -41.23 -15.46
CA GLN A 275 11.02 -42.62 -15.54
C GLN A 275 12.22 -43.41 -15.03
N THR A 276 11.97 -44.29 -14.07
CA THR A 276 12.93 -45.27 -13.60
C THR A 276 13.59 -45.90 -14.81
N VAL A 277 14.80 -45.48 -15.15
CA VAL A 277 15.67 -46.21 -16.06
C VAL A 277 16.09 -47.43 -15.26
N GLY A 278 15.28 -48.48 -15.36
CA GLY A 278 15.44 -49.69 -14.60
C GLY A 278 14.66 -50.82 -15.25
N ALA A 279 15.42 -51.74 -15.84
CA ALA A 279 15.06 -53.07 -16.31
C ALA A 279 14.34 -53.18 -17.65
N GLU A 280 15.11 -53.20 -18.73
CA GLU A 280 14.94 -54.25 -19.74
C GLU A 280 16.27 -55.00 -19.85
N ASP A 281 16.17 -56.33 -19.80
CA ASP A 281 17.25 -57.34 -19.80
C ASP A 281 18.16 -57.28 -21.05
#